data_AF-A0AA42YSL8-F1
#
_entry.id   AF-A0AA42YSL8-F1
#
_cell.length_a   1.000
_cell.length_b   1.000
_cell.length_c   1.000
_cell.angle_alpha   90.00
_cell.angle_beta   90.00
_cell.angle_gamma   90.00
#
_symmetry.space_group_name_H-M   'P 1'
#
loop_
_entity.id
_entity.type
_entity.pdbx_description
1 polymer ?
#
loop_
_entity_poly.entity_id
_entity_poly.type
_entity_poly.pdbx_seq_one_letter_code
_entity_poly.pdbx_strand_id
1 'polypeptide(L)'
;MSNIGAIKESIDLASIVESAGVLLNRSGFGLCPFHDEKTASFKAYPDNHFKCFGCGEHGDVIDFVQKLYGLSFPDALKHLGIEQGRITPEIKRSIEQRKRKAELVGRFRLWVSRYLAHLGTMINRTDKLMKGIPPGDLERYAPLLHRLPVWKHHSDILLYGTDEEKHKLYKEAQQCRNRILT
;
A
#
# COMPACT_ATOMS: atom_id res chain seq x y z
N MET A 1 -31.08 4.78 -14.62
CA MET A 1 -30.97 5.44 -13.30
C MET A 1 -29.51 5.42 -12.90
N SER A 2 -28.89 6.59 -12.73
CA SER A 2 -27.49 6.68 -12.32
C SER A 2 -27.35 6.22 -10.87
N ASN A 3 -26.54 5.18 -10.63
CA ASN A 3 -26.31 4.65 -9.28
C ASN A 3 -25.23 5.48 -8.60
N ILE A 4 -25.64 6.60 -7.97
CA ILE A 4 -24.74 7.47 -7.19
C ILE A 4 -24.07 6.68 -6.05
N GLY A 5 -24.73 5.64 -5.51
CA GLY A 5 -24.18 4.76 -4.49
C GLY A 5 -22.91 4.03 -4.92
N ALA A 6 -22.90 3.43 -6.12
CA ALA A 6 -21.70 2.78 -6.64
C ALA A 6 -20.58 3.78 -6.98
N ILE A 7 -20.94 5.02 -7.29
CA ILE A 7 -19.98 6.07 -7.65
C ILE A 7 -19.24 6.57 -6.41
N LYS A 8 -19.96 6.83 -5.31
CA LYS A 8 -19.32 7.26 -4.06
C LYS A 8 -18.36 6.21 -3.50
N GLU A 9 -18.65 4.92 -3.67
CA GLU A 9 -17.73 3.84 -3.30
C GLU A 9 -16.43 3.85 -4.11
N SER A 10 -16.44 4.39 -5.33
CA SER A 10 -15.24 4.49 -6.16
C SER A 10 -14.32 5.65 -5.80
N ILE A 11 -14.81 6.60 -5.00
CA ILE A 11 -14.06 7.78 -4.57
C ILE A 11 -13.51 7.52 -3.18
N ASP A 12 -12.19 7.60 -3.04
CA ASP A 12 -11.50 7.43 -1.77
C ASP A 12 -11.70 8.65 -0.86
N LEU A 13 -12.55 8.49 0.16
CA LEU A 13 -12.84 9.54 1.14
C LEU A 13 -11.57 10.03 1.85
N ALA A 14 -10.67 9.12 2.24
CA ALA A 14 -9.46 9.50 2.96
C ALA A 14 -8.61 10.46 2.10
N SER A 15 -8.47 10.17 0.81
CA SER A 15 -7.77 11.08 -0.11
C SER A 15 -8.46 12.44 -0.25
N ILE A 16 -9.79 12.51 -0.23
CA ILE A 16 -10.53 13.79 -0.28
C ILE A 16 -10.31 14.59 1.01
N VAL A 17 -10.39 13.93 2.15
CA VAL A 17 -10.14 14.51 3.48
C VAL A 17 -8.71 15.05 3.59
N GLU A 18 -7.71 14.30 3.15
CA GLU A 18 -6.31 14.75 3.12
C GLU A 18 -6.10 15.91 2.15
N SER A 19 -6.77 15.91 0.99
CA SER A 19 -6.70 17.02 0.02
C SER A 19 -7.33 18.30 0.57
N ALA A 20 -8.27 18.18 1.51
CA ALA A 20 -8.83 19.29 2.26
C ALA A 20 -7.92 19.81 3.41
N GLY A 21 -6.74 19.22 3.61
CA GLY A 21 -5.77 19.64 4.61
C GLY A 21 -5.89 18.93 5.97
N VAL A 22 -6.76 17.92 6.08
CA VAL A 22 -6.87 17.12 7.30
C VAL A 22 -5.81 16.01 7.28
N LEU A 23 -4.85 16.09 8.21
CA LEU A 23 -3.84 15.06 8.36
C LEU A 23 -4.41 13.83 9.08
N LEU A 24 -4.52 12.72 8.36
CA LEU A 24 -4.97 11.44 8.90
C LEU A 24 -3.79 10.57 9.32
N ASN A 25 -3.93 9.87 10.44
CA ASN A 25 -2.99 8.83 10.85
C ASN A 25 -3.29 7.49 10.12
N ARG A 26 -2.44 6.48 10.34
CA ARG A 26 -2.59 5.15 9.71
C ARG A 26 -3.91 4.44 10.02
N SER A 27 -4.58 4.82 11.11
CA SER A 27 -5.88 4.28 11.53
C SER A 27 -7.06 5.13 11.05
N GLY A 28 -6.81 6.15 10.22
CA GLY A 28 -7.82 7.04 9.65
C GLY A 28 -8.30 8.16 10.59
N PHE A 29 -7.61 8.43 11.71
CA PHE A 29 -7.99 9.50 12.63
C PHE A 29 -7.26 10.82 12.34
N GLY A 30 -7.95 11.95 12.51
CA GLY A 30 -7.41 13.30 12.39
C GLY A 30 -8.21 14.32 13.21
N LEU A 31 -7.80 15.59 13.15
CA LEU A 31 -8.58 16.70 13.70
C LEU A 31 -9.82 16.93 12.83
N CYS A 32 -10.94 17.23 13.49
CA CYS A 32 -12.18 17.50 12.81
C CYS A 32 -12.11 18.81 12.04
N PRO A 33 -12.48 18.82 10.74
CA PRO A 33 -12.55 20.07 9.99
C PRO A 33 -13.87 20.85 10.23
N PHE A 34 -14.82 20.26 10.97
CA PHE A 34 -16.17 20.85 11.18
C PHE A 34 -16.31 21.60 12.51
N HIS A 35 -15.37 21.43 13.44
CA HIS A 35 -15.36 22.16 14.71
C HIS A 35 -13.93 22.30 15.22
N ASP A 36 -13.67 23.33 16.00
CA ASP A 36 -12.35 23.59 16.57
C ASP A 36 -12.07 22.63 17.74
N GLU A 37 -11.02 21.82 17.61
CA GLU A 37 -10.59 20.85 18.62
C GLU A 37 -9.07 20.69 18.64
N LYS A 38 -8.53 20.25 19.79
CA LYS A 38 -7.09 19.98 19.97
C LYS A 38 -6.72 18.50 19.92
N THR A 39 -7.71 17.62 19.96
CA THR A 39 -7.55 16.16 20.01
C THR A 39 -8.23 15.54 18.81
N ALA A 40 -7.59 14.58 18.14
CA ALA A 40 -8.16 13.94 16.97
C ALA A 40 -9.44 13.16 17.31
N SER A 41 -10.60 13.68 16.91
CA SER A 41 -11.88 12.98 17.07
C SER A 41 -12.55 12.63 15.75
N PHE A 42 -12.02 13.09 14.62
CA PHE A 42 -12.50 12.72 13.28
C PHE A 42 -11.88 11.40 12.84
N LYS A 43 -12.71 10.51 12.27
CA LYS A 43 -12.28 9.25 11.68
C LYS A 43 -12.86 9.09 10.28
N ALA A 44 -12.00 8.87 9.30
CA ALA A 44 -12.36 8.35 7.99
C ALA A 44 -12.22 6.83 7.97
N TYR A 45 -13.24 6.13 7.49
CA TYR A 45 -13.28 4.67 7.45
C TYR A 45 -13.00 4.13 6.03
N PRO A 46 -12.47 2.89 5.90
CA PRO A 46 -12.12 2.30 4.60
C PRO A 46 -13.31 2.05 3.65
N ASP A 47 -14.53 2.00 4.19
CA ASP A 47 -15.80 1.87 3.46
C ASP A 47 -16.40 3.24 3.08
N ASN A 48 -15.55 4.29 3.00
CA ASN A 48 -15.88 5.63 2.49
C ASN A 48 -16.97 6.38 3.27
N HIS A 49 -17.04 6.19 4.59
CA HIS A 49 -17.78 7.06 5.50
C HIS A 49 -16.87 7.71 6.53
N PHE A 50 -17.32 8.80 7.14
CA PHE A 50 -16.64 9.45 8.27
C PHE A 50 -17.54 9.54 9.50
N LYS A 51 -16.89 9.69 10.65
CA LYS A 51 -17.52 10.12 11.88
C LYS A 51 -16.57 10.96 12.71
N CYS A 52 -17.08 12.05 13.27
CA CYS A 52 -16.43 12.80 14.32
C CYS A 52 -17.08 12.46 15.67
N PHE A 53 -16.27 12.00 16.61
CA PHE A 53 -16.73 11.66 17.95
C PHE A 53 -16.87 12.89 18.88
N GLY A 54 -16.28 14.04 18.52
CA GLY A 54 -16.39 15.30 19.26
C GLY A 54 -17.69 16.05 19.00
N CYS A 55 -18.00 16.32 17.72
CA CYS A 55 -19.21 17.07 17.34
C CYS A 55 -20.37 16.19 16.83
N GLY A 56 -20.17 14.87 16.67
CA GLY A 56 -21.21 13.94 16.20
C GLY A 56 -21.42 13.92 14.69
N GLU A 57 -20.69 14.75 13.96
CA GLU A 57 -20.75 14.81 12.50
C GLU A 57 -20.40 13.49 11.84
N HIS A 58 -21.18 13.08 10.84
CA HIS A 58 -20.99 11.82 10.13
C HIS A 58 -21.62 11.88 8.73
N GLY A 59 -21.19 10.99 7.85
CA GLY A 59 -21.70 10.92 6.48
C GLY A 59 -20.73 10.23 5.54
N ASP A 60 -20.99 10.32 4.25
CA ASP A 60 -20.12 9.85 3.19
C ASP A 60 -19.28 10.98 2.55
N VAL A 61 -18.57 10.67 1.47
CA VAL A 61 -17.73 11.63 0.75
C VAL A 61 -18.49 12.84 0.21
N ILE A 62 -19.77 12.68 -0.14
CA ILE A 62 -20.60 13.78 -0.61
C ILE A 62 -20.98 14.66 0.56
N ASP A 63 -21.44 14.07 1.68
CA ASP A 63 -21.78 14.79 2.90
C ASP A 63 -20.58 15.60 3.42
N PHE A 64 -19.38 15.00 3.37
CA PHE A 64 -18.13 15.67 3.76
C PHE A 64 -17.90 16.94 2.93
N VAL A 65 -17.96 16.84 1.60
CA VAL A 65 -17.73 17.97 0.68
C VAL A 65 -18.82 19.02 0.83
N GLN A 66 -20.08 18.62 0.97
CA GLN A 66 -21.18 19.55 1.21
C GLN A 66 -20.97 20.38 2.47
N LYS A 67 -20.62 19.72 3.58
CA LYS A 67 -20.44 20.41 4.87
C LYS A 67 -19.17 21.25 4.90
N LEU A 68 -18.07 20.72 4.37
CA LEU A 68 -16.78 21.41 4.40
C LEU A 68 -16.80 22.71 3.58
N TYR A 69 -17.44 22.68 2.41
CA TYR A 69 -17.43 23.80 1.46
C TYR A 69 -18.77 24.57 1.40
N GLY A 70 -19.76 24.19 2.20
CA GLY A 70 -21.10 24.81 2.16
C GLY A 70 -21.82 24.62 0.82
N LEU A 71 -21.60 23.47 0.16
CA LEU A 71 -22.12 23.20 -1.18
C LEU A 71 -23.48 22.51 -1.17
N SER A 72 -24.30 22.85 -2.17
CA SER A 72 -25.50 22.07 -2.49
C SER A 72 -25.10 20.66 -2.98
N PHE A 73 -26.03 19.70 -2.94
CA PHE A 73 -25.74 18.34 -3.40
C PHE A 73 -25.25 18.30 -4.86
N PRO A 74 -25.90 18.98 -5.83
CA PRO A 74 -25.39 19.07 -7.20
C PRO A 74 -24.00 19.71 -7.31
N ASP A 75 -23.69 20.71 -6.49
CA ASP A 75 -22.38 21.38 -6.54
C ASP A 75 -21.29 20.52 -5.90
N ALA A 76 -21.61 19.76 -4.84
CA ALA A 76 -20.71 18.78 -4.26
C ALA A 76 -20.40 17.64 -5.24
N LEU A 77 -21.40 17.17 -6.01
CA LEU A 77 -21.17 16.20 -7.08
C LEU A 77 -20.19 16.77 -8.13
N LYS A 78 -20.39 18.00 -8.59
CA LYS A 78 -19.47 18.66 -9.53
C LYS A 78 -18.06 18.82 -8.94
N HIS A 79 -17.96 19.19 -7.66
CA HIS A 79 -16.68 19.32 -6.95
C HIS A 79 -15.94 17.97 -6.88
N LEU A 80 -16.67 16.87 -6.75
CA LEU A 80 -16.14 15.51 -6.80
C LEU A 80 -15.89 14.99 -8.24
N GLY A 81 -16.11 15.83 -9.25
CA GLY A 81 -16.02 15.45 -10.65
C GLY A 81 -17.04 14.38 -11.04
N ILE A 82 -18.26 14.49 -10.52
CA ILE A 82 -19.41 13.65 -10.88
C ILE A 82 -20.38 14.49 -11.71
N GLU A 83 -20.55 14.10 -12.97
CA GLU A 83 -21.46 14.76 -13.91
C GLU A 83 -22.42 13.74 -14.51
N GLN A 84 -23.71 14.08 -14.59
CA GLN A 84 -24.77 13.20 -15.10
C GLN A 84 -24.79 11.82 -14.40
N GLY A 85 -24.37 11.79 -13.13
CA GLY A 85 -24.21 10.57 -12.35
C GLY A 85 -23.16 9.62 -12.93
N ARG A 86 -22.02 10.15 -13.39
CA ARG A 86 -20.80 9.42 -13.72
C ARG A 86 -19.59 10.24 -13.27
N ILE A 87 -18.52 9.58 -12.85
CA ILE A 87 -17.22 10.26 -12.66
C ILE A 87 -16.69 10.74 -14.02
N THR A 88 -16.08 11.92 -14.04
CA THR A 88 -15.42 12.46 -15.22
C THR A 88 -14.26 11.56 -15.65
N PRO A 89 -13.86 11.59 -16.94
CA PRO A 89 -12.71 10.82 -17.42
C PRO A 89 -11.41 11.12 -16.66
N GLU A 90 -11.25 12.35 -16.16
CA GLU A 90 -10.10 12.77 -15.36
C GLU A 90 -10.06 12.06 -14.00
N ILE A 91 -11.16 12.11 -13.24
CA ILE A 91 -11.28 11.41 -11.96
C ILE A 91 -11.12 9.91 -12.15
N LYS A 92 -11.72 9.34 -13.20
CA LYS A 92 -11.56 7.92 -13.54
C LYS A 92 -10.10 7.54 -13.76
N ARG A 93 -9.33 8.34 -14.52
CA ARG A 93 -7.89 8.10 -14.74
C ARG A 93 -7.10 8.20 -13.44
N SER A 94 -7.39 9.17 -12.58
CA SER A 94 -6.74 9.33 -11.29
C SER A 94 -6.95 8.11 -10.38
N ILE A 95 -8.19 7.64 -10.26
CA ILE A 95 -8.54 6.42 -9.51
C ILE A 95 -7.78 5.22 -10.06
N GLU A 96 -7.77 5.03 -11.38
CA GLU A 96 -7.10 3.90 -12.03
C GLU A 96 -5.58 3.93 -11.81
N GLN A 97 -4.95 5.10 -11.91
CA GLN A 97 -3.52 5.28 -11.64
C GLN A 97 -3.17 4.94 -10.18
N ARG A 98 -4.00 5.38 -9.22
CA ARG A 98 -3.83 5.04 -7.80
C ARG A 98 -3.96 3.54 -7.56
N LYS A 99 -4.98 2.90 -8.12
CA LYS A 99 -5.17 1.44 -8.04
C LYS A 99 -3.97 0.69 -8.62
N ARG A 100 -3.50 1.08 -9.81
CA ARG A 100 -2.32 0.50 -10.44
C ARG A 100 -1.05 0.67 -9.59
N LYS A 101 -0.83 1.86 -9.01
CA LYS A 101 0.30 2.11 -8.11
C LYS A 101 0.22 1.22 -6.86
N ALA A 102 -0.96 1.15 -6.22
CA ALA A 102 -1.19 0.31 -5.05
C ALA A 102 -0.95 -1.18 -5.36
N GLU A 103 -1.42 -1.67 -6.50
CA GLU A 103 -1.18 -3.03 -6.96
C GLU A 103 0.32 -3.32 -7.13
N LEU A 104 1.06 -2.42 -7.79
CA LEU A 104 2.51 -2.57 -7.99
C LEU A 104 3.27 -2.61 -6.66
N VAL A 105 2.93 -1.71 -5.73
CA VAL A 105 3.52 -1.71 -4.37
C VAL A 105 3.17 -2.99 -3.63
N GLY A 106 1.91 -3.45 -3.71
CA GLY A 106 1.47 -4.70 -3.10
C GLY A 106 2.23 -5.91 -3.64
N ARG A 107 2.41 -6.00 -4.95
CA ARG A 107 3.20 -7.05 -5.61
C ARG A 107 4.66 -7.03 -5.18
N PHE A 108 5.26 -5.85 -5.05
CA PHE A 108 6.63 -5.70 -4.57
C PHE A 108 6.77 -6.16 -3.12
N ARG A 109 5.87 -5.73 -2.22
CA ARG A 109 5.86 -6.18 -0.82
C ARG A 109 5.67 -7.69 -0.70
N LEU A 110 4.78 -8.28 -1.50
CA LEU A 110 4.58 -9.72 -1.53
C LEU A 110 5.85 -10.46 -2.00
N TRP A 111 6.54 -9.92 -2.99
CA TRP A 111 7.83 -10.47 -3.43
C TRP A 111 8.88 -10.39 -2.32
N VAL A 112 9.04 -9.25 -1.65
CA VAL A 112 9.97 -9.09 -0.51
C VAL A 112 9.70 -10.15 0.56
N SER A 113 8.44 -10.27 0.99
CA SER A 113 8.02 -11.25 2.01
C SER A 113 8.34 -12.69 1.60
N ARG A 114 7.97 -13.08 0.38
CA ARG A 114 8.24 -14.43 -0.14
C ARG A 114 9.72 -14.71 -0.28
N TYR A 115 10.49 -13.73 -0.76
CA TYR A 115 11.92 -13.93 -0.98
C TYR A 115 12.67 -14.04 0.33
N LEU A 116 12.35 -13.17 1.30
CA LEU A 116 12.92 -13.23 2.64
C LEU A 116 12.62 -14.58 3.33
N ALA A 117 11.38 -15.09 3.22
CA ALA A 117 11.03 -16.40 3.76
C ALA A 117 11.82 -17.55 3.10
N HIS A 118 12.02 -17.47 1.78
CA HIS A 118 12.85 -18.42 1.06
C HIS A 118 14.31 -18.37 1.51
N LEU A 119 14.90 -17.17 1.60
CA LEU A 119 16.28 -16.97 2.07
C LEU A 119 16.46 -17.49 3.49
N GLY A 120 15.54 -17.19 4.41
CA GLY A 120 15.59 -17.70 5.78
C GLY A 120 15.59 -19.23 5.83
N THR A 121 14.81 -19.89 4.97
CA THR A 121 14.82 -21.36 4.87
C THR A 121 16.17 -21.89 4.37
N MET A 122 16.73 -21.28 3.32
CA MET A 122 18.01 -21.70 2.74
C MET A 122 19.17 -21.47 3.70
N ILE A 123 19.27 -20.28 4.29
CA ILE A 123 20.31 -19.91 5.27
C ILE A 123 20.26 -20.87 6.47
N ASN A 124 19.08 -21.07 7.08
CA ASN A 124 18.94 -21.94 8.24
C ASN A 124 19.34 -23.40 7.94
N ARG A 125 18.98 -23.91 6.75
CA ARG A 125 19.38 -25.26 6.33
C ARG A 125 20.90 -25.37 6.15
N THR A 126 21.51 -24.39 5.49
CA THR A 126 22.95 -24.40 5.24
C THR A 126 23.77 -24.18 6.52
N ASP A 127 23.36 -23.25 7.40
CA ASP A 127 24.03 -23.05 8.69
C ASP A 127 23.93 -24.30 9.59
N LYS A 128 22.82 -25.04 9.53
CA LYS A 128 22.71 -26.35 10.22
C LYS A 128 23.65 -27.40 9.64
N LEU A 129 23.74 -27.47 8.31
CA LEU A 129 24.66 -28.38 7.62
C LEU A 129 26.12 -28.09 7.98
N MET A 130 26.52 -26.80 8.00
CA MET A 130 27.88 -26.39 8.36
C MET A 130 28.32 -26.84 9.75
N LYS A 131 27.39 -27.00 10.69
CA LYS A 131 27.68 -27.48 12.05
C LYS A 131 28.03 -28.98 12.13
N GLY A 132 27.82 -29.74 11.06
CA GLY A 132 28.01 -31.19 11.06
C GLY A 132 28.20 -31.77 9.66
N ILE A 133 29.10 -31.20 8.86
CA ILE A 133 29.45 -31.75 7.55
C ILE A 133 30.22 -33.07 7.77
N PRO A 134 29.79 -34.20 7.17
CA PRO A 134 30.54 -35.45 7.27
C PRO A 134 31.96 -35.30 6.68
N PRO A 135 32.98 -35.92 7.30
CA PRO A 135 34.33 -35.94 6.74
C PRO A 135 34.31 -36.50 5.31
N GLY A 136 34.85 -35.75 4.35
CA GLY A 136 34.90 -36.14 2.93
C GLY A 136 33.77 -35.59 2.03
N ASP A 137 32.71 -35.00 2.61
CA ASP A 137 31.56 -34.50 1.84
C ASP A 137 31.65 -32.99 1.47
N LEU A 138 32.77 -32.32 1.77
CA LEU A 138 32.88 -30.87 1.57
C LEU A 138 32.63 -30.44 0.11
N GLU A 139 33.21 -31.17 -0.85
CA GLU A 139 33.06 -30.88 -2.28
C GLU A 139 31.59 -30.98 -2.74
N ARG A 140 30.85 -31.97 -2.21
CA ARG A 140 29.43 -32.17 -2.51
C ARG A 140 28.59 -30.95 -2.13
N TYR A 141 28.97 -30.26 -1.04
CA TYR A 141 28.23 -29.12 -0.51
C TYR A 141 28.81 -27.76 -0.90
N ALA A 142 29.98 -27.71 -1.54
CA ALA A 142 30.62 -26.46 -1.95
C ALA A 142 29.70 -25.48 -2.71
N PRO A 143 28.83 -25.91 -3.66
CA PRO A 143 27.90 -24.99 -4.34
C PRO A 143 26.91 -24.30 -3.40
N LEU A 144 26.45 -24.98 -2.34
CA LEU A 144 25.56 -24.40 -1.34
C LEU A 144 26.31 -23.43 -0.42
N LEU A 145 27.53 -23.81 0.00
CA LEU A 145 28.38 -22.96 0.85
C LEU A 145 28.78 -21.66 0.14
N HIS A 146 29.10 -21.72 -1.16
CA HIS A 146 29.40 -20.54 -1.97
C HIS A 146 28.20 -19.58 -2.11
N ARG A 147 26.96 -20.08 -2.03
CA ARG A 147 25.75 -19.24 -2.11
C ARG A 147 25.37 -18.60 -0.79
N LEU A 148 25.83 -19.14 0.33
CA LEU A 148 25.45 -18.67 1.67
C LEU A 148 25.76 -17.18 1.90
N PRO A 149 26.95 -16.65 1.56
CA PRO A 149 27.23 -15.21 1.71
C PRO A 149 26.28 -14.34 0.89
N VAL A 150 25.93 -14.78 -0.33
CA VAL A 150 25.00 -14.05 -1.21
C VAL A 150 23.59 -14.03 -0.60
N TRP A 151 23.11 -15.16 -0.08
CA TRP A 151 21.81 -15.22 0.59
C TRP A 151 21.74 -14.34 1.84
N LYS A 152 22.80 -14.35 2.66
CA LYS A 152 22.90 -13.48 3.85
C LYS A 152 22.88 -12.02 3.44
N HIS A 153 23.68 -11.63 2.44
CA HIS A 153 23.68 -10.27 1.91
C HIS A 153 22.31 -9.84 1.37
N HIS A 154 21.62 -10.70 0.60
CA HIS A 154 20.27 -10.40 0.12
C HIS A 154 19.27 -10.26 1.27
N SER A 155 19.37 -11.09 2.31
CA SER A 155 18.55 -10.97 3.52
C SER A 155 18.76 -9.63 4.21
N ASP A 156 20.02 -9.17 4.30
CA ASP A 156 20.35 -7.87 4.90
C ASP A 156 19.74 -6.70 4.10
N ILE A 157 19.81 -6.75 2.76
CA ILE A 157 19.13 -5.75 1.90
C ILE A 157 17.62 -5.73 2.16
N LEU A 158 16.98 -6.89 2.25
CA LEU A 158 15.53 -6.98 2.43
C LEU A 158 15.07 -6.50 3.82
N LEU A 159 15.88 -6.71 4.85
CA LEU A 159 15.57 -6.32 6.23
C LEU A 159 15.93 -4.86 6.53
N TYR A 160 17.11 -4.43 6.10
CA TYR A 160 17.72 -3.17 6.54
C TYR A 160 18.03 -2.19 5.40
N GLY A 161 17.96 -2.64 4.14
CA GLY A 161 18.23 -1.79 2.99
C GLY A 161 17.15 -0.74 2.71
N THR A 162 17.55 0.27 1.95
CA THR A 162 16.70 1.30 1.35
C THR A 162 15.72 0.72 0.32
N ASP A 163 14.70 1.49 -0.04
CA ASP A 163 13.74 1.09 -1.08
C ASP A 163 14.43 0.96 -2.46
N GLU A 164 15.43 1.79 -2.73
CA GLU A 164 16.27 1.72 -3.93
C GLU A 164 17.06 0.41 -4.01
N GLU A 165 17.71 0.00 -2.91
CA GLU A 165 18.49 -1.25 -2.86
C GLU A 165 17.59 -2.47 -3.02
N LYS A 166 16.43 -2.50 -2.35
CA LYS A 166 15.44 -3.58 -2.50
C LYS A 166 14.91 -3.65 -3.93
N HIS A 167 14.68 -2.49 -4.56
CA HIS A 167 14.21 -2.43 -5.93
C HIS A 167 15.28 -2.88 -6.94
N LYS A 168 16.56 -2.55 -6.71
CA LYS A 168 17.67 -3.08 -7.52
C LYS A 168 17.73 -4.61 -7.43
N LEU A 169 17.69 -5.16 -6.21
CA LEU A 169 17.67 -6.59 -5.97
C LEU A 169 16.45 -7.27 -6.64
N TYR A 170 15.28 -6.61 -6.61
CA TYR A 170 14.10 -7.09 -7.32
C TYR A 170 14.34 -7.24 -8.83
N LYS A 171 14.93 -6.23 -9.47
CA LYS A 171 15.23 -6.29 -10.91
C LYS A 171 16.19 -7.42 -11.25
N GLU A 172 17.26 -7.58 -10.46
CA GLU A 172 18.23 -8.65 -10.62
C GLU A 172 17.57 -10.04 -10.49
N ALA A 173 16.73 -10.21 -9.47
CA ALA A 173 16.00 -11.48 -9.25
C ALA A 173 15.03 -11.82 -10.39
N GLN A 174 14.36 -10.82 -10.99
CA GLN A 174 13.48 -11.05 -12.15
C GLN A 174 14.27 -11.43 -13.41
N GLN A 175 15.43 -10.81 -13.66
CA GLN A 175 16.28 -11.12 -14.81
C GLN A 175 16.82 -12.55 -14.76
N CYS A 176 17.24 -13.03 -13.58
CA CYS A 176 17.66 -14.41 -13.38
C CYS A 176 16.54 -15.42 -13.66
N ARG A 177 15.29 -15.08 -13.31
CA ARG A 177 14.13 -15.94 -13.56
C ARG A 177 13.77 -16.05 -15.04
N ASN A 178 13.95 -14.98 -15.81
CA ASN A 178 13.67 -14.98 -17.25
C ASN A 178 14.73 -15.73 -18.07
N ARG A 179 15.98 -15.80 -17.61
CA ARG A 179 17.07 -16.56 -18.25
C ARG A 179 16.95 -18.09 -18.11
N ILE A 180 16.08 -18.59 -17.24
CA ILE A 180 15.86 -20.03 -17.02
C ILE A 180 14.72 -20.56 -17.91
N LEU A 181 13.92 -19.67 -18.52
CA LEU A 181 12.74 -20.00 -19.33
C LEU A 181 12.96 -19.80 -20.85
N THR A 182 14.19 -19.51 -21.27
CA THR A 182 14.64 -19.39 -22.66
C THR A 182 15.77 -20.38 -22.89
#